data_AF-A0A8T7FRT1-F1
#
_entry.id   AF-A0A8T7FRT1-F1
#
_cell.length_a   1.000
_cell.length_b   1.000
_cell.length_c   1.000
_cell.angle_alpha   90.00
_cell.angle_beta   90.00
_cell.angle_gamma   90.00
#
_symmetry.space_group_name_H-M   'P 1'
#
loop_
_entity.id
_entity.type
_entity.pdbx_description
1 polymer ?
#
loop_
_entity_poly.entity_id
_entity_poly.type
_entity_poly.pdbx_seq_one_letter_code
_entity_poly.pdbx_strand_id
1 'polypeptide(L)'
;MKTKIERDYEREQRRLREMYEKYQQLPLYHKFKFMLFIYWLIFKSRVKSLPLYWIKFVTDMERQFELHGMPFALKLKLEKWFNYPTHSDKKFFTCQDKKIWYHCWNEKDNFELHLHYRAGHPGHIWFAINEDGTATIIGIHVKEEYRNKGLGTMAFQEAISQIKDKASSLKGTLERQDFPEPDASFRWLRRQGFEIKEKENGDYEIELRIN
;
A
#
# COMPACT_ATOMS: atom_id res chain seq x y z
N MET A 1 -12.42 -22.77 52.72
CA MET A 1 -13.10 -21.45 52.72
C MET A 1 -12.22 -20.47 51.96
N LYS A 2 -12.71 -19.82 50.89
CA LYS A 2 -11.85 -18.97 50.03
C LYS A 2 -11.32 -17.75 50.80
N THR A 3 -10.04 -17.44 50.62
CA THR A 3 -9.41 -16.27 51.24
C THR A 3 -10.03 -14.97 50.71
N LYS A 4 -9.83 -13.87 51.42
CA LYS A 4 -10.33 -12.55 50.97
C LYS A 4 -9.72 -12.17 49.60
N ILE A 5 -8.43 -12.45 49.43
CA ILE A 5 -7.67 -12.19 48.20
C ILE A 5 -8.25 -12.99 47.02
N GLU A 6 -8.56 -14.27 47.22
CA GLU A 6 -9.18 -15.12 46.18
C GLU A 6 -10.56 -14.61 45.78
N ARG A 7 -11.37 -14.18 46.76
CA ARG A 7 -12.71 -13.64 46.49
C ARG A 7 -12.66 -12.31 45.73
N ASP A 8 -11.72 -11.44 46.08
CA ASP A 8 -11.54 -10.16 45.40
C ASP A 8 -11.00 -10.38 43.97
N TYR A 9 -10.07 -11.33 43.79
CA TYR A 9 -9.61 -11.76 42.47
C TYR A 9 -10.75 -12.30 41.60
N GLU A 10 -11.60 -13.17 42.13
CA GLU A 10 -12.72 -13.74 41.36
C GLU A 10 -13.77 -12.69 40.97
N ARG A 11 -14.06 -11.72 41.86
CA ARG A 11 -14.95 -10.60 41.53
C ARG A 11 -14.36 -9.74 40.43
N GLU A 12 -13.08 -9.45 40.50
CA GLU A 12 -12.38 -8.67 39.48
C GLU A 12 -12.39 -9.42 38.13
N GLN A 13 -12.09 -10.71 38.12
CA GLN A 13 -12.15 -11.55 36.91
C GLN A 13 -13.55 -11.66 36.31
N ARG A 14 -14.60 -11.63 37.14
CA ARG A 14 -15.99 -11.59 36.65
C ARG A 14 -16.31 -10.23 36.00
N ARG A 15 -16.00 -9.13 36.69
CA ARG A 15 -16.16 -7.77 36.13
C ARG A 15 -15.42 -7.59 34.81
N LEU A 16 -14.19 -8.11 34.73
CA LEU A 16 -13.37 -8.05 33.52
C LEU A 16 -13.98 -8.84 32.36
N ARG A 17 -14.57 -10.02 32.61
CA ARG A 17 -15.28 -10.80 31.59
C ARG A 17 -16.52 -10.08 31.08
N GLU A 18 -17.33 -9.55 31.98
CA GLU A 18 -18.53 -8.77 31.61
C GLU A 18 -18.17 -7.53 30.79
N MET A 19 -17.07 -6.85 31.12
CA MET A 19 -16.56 -5.72 30.33
C MET A 19 -16.09 -6.16 28.93
N TYR A 20 -15.39 -7.29 28.83
CA TYR A 20 -14.92 -7.82 27.56
C TYR A 20 -16.09 -8.23 26.64
N GLU A 21 -17.10 -8.88 27.18
CA GLU A 21 -18.31 -9.26 26.44
C GLU A 21 -19.06 -8.03 25.94
N LYS A 22 -19.23 -7.00 26.80
CA LYS A 22 -19.81 -5.71 26.40
C LYS A 22 -18.98 -5.04 25.32
N TYR A 23 -17.66 -5.02 25.45
CA TYR A 23 -16.76 -4.47 24.43
C TYR A 23 -16.94 -5.20 23.09
N GLN A 24 -17.04 -6.54 23.09
CA GLN A 24 -17.25 -7.32 21.88
C GLN A 24 -18.57 -7.01 21.16
N GLN A 25 -19.61 -6.62 21.90
CA GLN A 25 -20.90 -6.23 21.35
C GLN A 25 -20.91 -4.79 20.80
N LEU A 26 -19.88 -3.98 21.06
CA LEU A 26 -19.83 -2.60 20.55
C LEU A 26 -19.61 -2.55 19.03
N PRO A 27 -20.24 -1.59 18.32
CA PRO A 27 -19.90 -1.29 16.93
C PRO A 27 -18.41 -0.94 16.78
N LEU A 28 -17.84 -1.29 15.63
CA LEU A 28 -16.40 -1.14 15.35
C LEU A 28 -15.86 0.28 15.62
N TYR A 29 -16.66 1.31 15.36
CA TYR A 29 -16.32 2.71 15.65
C TYR A 29 -16.08 2.98 17.14
N HIS A 30 -16.92 2.41 18.01
CA HIS A 30 -16.82 2.57 19.46
C HIS A 30 -15.66 1.76 20.04
N LYS A 31 -15.42 0.55 19.50
CA LYS A 31 -14.23 -0.24 19.81
C LYS A 31 -12.95 0.55 19.53
N PHE A 32 -12.89 1.21 18.37
CA PHE A 32 -11.75 2.01 17.96
C PHE A 32 -11.53 3.25 18.85
N LYS A 33 -12.59 3.98 19.20
CA LYS A 33 -12.50 5.10 20.15
C LYS A 33 -11.99 4.66 21.52
N PHE A 34 -12.47 3.52 22.01
CA PHE A 34 -12.02 2.97 23.29
C PHE A 34 -10.54 2.60 23.25
N MET A 35 -10.08 1.94 22.18
CA MET A 35 -8.66 1.62 21.99
C MET A 35 -7.77 2.87 21.98
N LEU A 36 -8.17 3.92 21.24
CA LEU A 36 -7.43 5.19 21.22
C LEU A 36 -7.34 5.84 22.61
N PHE A 37 -8.43 5.79 23.39
CA PHE A 37 -8.46 6.31 24.74
C PHE A 37 -7.52 5.55 25.70
N ILE A 38 -7.48 4.21 25.60
CA ILE A 38 -6.56 3.39 26.40
C ILE A 38 -5.11 3.67 26.02
N TYR A 39 -4.79 3.77 24.73
CA TYR A 39 -3.45 4.16 24.26
C TYR A 39 -3.06 5.56 24.74
N TRP A 40 -4.00 6.51 24.77
CA TRP A 40 -3.76 7.83 25.33
C TRP A 40 -3.47 7.79 26.85
N LEU A 41 -4.17 6.94 27.61
CA LEU A 41 -3.93 6.74 29.05
C LEU A 41 -2.57 6.07 29.33
N ILE A 42 -2.16 5.11 28.50
CA ILE A 42 -0.84 4.46 28.57
C ILE A 42 0.27 5.46 28.21
N PHE A 43 0.08 6.25 27.14
CA PHE A 43 1.01 7.31 26.73
C PHE A 43 1.19 8.37 27.83
N LYS A 44 0.14 8.68 28.58
CA LYS A 44 0.20 9.56 29.75
C LYS A 44 0.77 8.88 31.02
N SER A 45 1.26 7.65 30.93
CA SER A 45 1.82 6.85 32.02
C SER A 45 0.88 6.69 33.22
N ARG A 46 -0.45 6.77 32.98
CA ARG A 46 -1.46 6.71 34.05
C ARG A 46 -1.89 5.29 34.43
N VAL A 47 -1.34 4.27 33.78
CA VAL A 47 -1.68 2.86 34.05
C VAL A 47 -0.45 2.17 34.66
N LYS A 48 -0.47 1.92 35.97
CA LYS A 48 0.67 1.35 36.72
C LYS A 48 0.73 -0.19 36.71
N SER A 49 -0.34 -0.87 36.33
CA SER A 49 -0.36 -2.33 36.24
C SER A 49 -1.43 -2.79 35.25
N LEU A 50 -1.01 -3.36 34.12
CA LEU A 50 -1.92 -3.99 33.16
C LEU A 50 -2.25 -5.41 33.65
N PRO A 51 -3.54 -5.82 33.68
CA PRO A 51 -3.94 -7.18 34.05
C PRO A 51 -3.27 -8.26 33.17
N LEU A 52 -3.05 -9.47 33.70
CA LEU A 52 -2.43 -10.61 32.98
C LEU A 52 -3.04 -10.93 31.60
N TYR A 53 -4.32 -10.63 31.37
CA TYR A 53 -4.95 -10.77 30.05
C TYR A 53 -4.61 -9.64 29.07
N TRP A 54 -4.21 -8.46 29.58
CA TRP A 54 -3.61 -7.39 28.77
C TRP A 54 -2.17 -7.71 28.43
N ILE A 55 -1.42 -8.38 29.31
CA ILE A 55 -0.14 -8.97 28.95
C ILE A 55 -0.40 -9.99 27.85
N LYS A 56 -1.36 -10.91 27.99
CA LYS A 56 -1.72 -11.84 26.91
C LYS A 56 -2.14 -11.14 25.61
N PHE A 57 -2.90 -10.04 25.66
CA PHE A 57 -3.25 -9.24 24.48
C PHE A 57 -2.05 -8.54 23.85
N VAL A 58 -1.13 -8.02 24.68
CA VAL A 58 0.14 -7.41 24.23
C VAL A 58 1.08 -8.46 23.68
N THR A 59 1.18 -9.64 24.30
CA THR A 59 2.00 -10.78 23.87
C THR A 59 1.41 -11.46 22.64
N ASP A 60 0.08 -11.56 22.51
CA ASP A 60 -0.58 -12.04 21.29
C ASP A 60 -0.44 -11.00 20.17
N MET A 61 -0.48 -9.69 20.49
CA MET A 61 -0.10 -8.65 19.54
C MET A 61 1.38 -8.73 19.16
N GLU A 62 2.31 -8.84 20.11
CA GLU A 62 3.76 -8.96 19.93
C GLU A 62 4.09 -10.21 19.12
N ARG A 63 3.43 -11.32 19.39
CA ARG A 63 3.52 -12.54 18.59
C ARG A 63 2.94 -12.35 17.20
N GLN A 64 1.88 -11.55 17.02
CA GLN A 64 1.44 -11.12 15.69
C GLN A 64 2.40 -10.10 15.04
N PHE A 65 3.08 -9.25 15.80
CA PHE A 65 4.14 -8.35 15.32
C PHE A 65 5.37 -9.15 14.86
N GLU A 66 5.70 -10.22 15.56
CA GLU A 66 6.85 -11.09 15.32
C GLU A 66 6.58 -12.07 14.17
N LEU A 67 5.35 -12.58 14.05
CA LEU A 67 4.93 -13.49 12.96
C LEU A 67 4.47 -12.77 11.68
N HIS A 68 3.95 -11.54 11.78
CA HIS A 68 3.26 -10.85 10.68
C HIS A 68 3.61 -9.36 10.52
N GLY A 69 4.47 -8.78 11.37
CA GLY A 69 4.71 -7.33 11.43
C GLY A 69 3.55 -6.54 12.05
N MET A 70 3.63 -5.20 12.04
CA MET A 70 2.55 -4.31 12.51
C MET A 70 1.20 -4.71 11.87
N PRO A 71 0.07 -4.77 12.62
CA PRO A 71 -1.20 -5.23 12.07
C PRO A 71 -1.52 -4.49 10.78
N PHE A 72 -1.53 -5.21 9.65
CA PHE A 72 -1.67 -4.65 8.31
C PHE A 72 -2.84 -3.67 8.21
N ALA A 73 -3.95 -3.96 8.88
CA ALA A 73 -5.13 -3.09 8.94
C ALA A 73 -4.90 -1.75 9.67
N LEU A 74 -4.00 -1.68 10.65
CA LEU A 74 -3.63 -0.43 11.34
C LEU A 74 -2.62 0.36 10.53
N LYS A 75 -1.66 -0.33 9.90
CA LYS A 75 -0.67 0.24 8.97
C LYS A 75 -1.38 0.89 7.77
N LEU A 76 -2.29 0.16 7.13
CA LEU A 76 -3.19 0.65 6.07
C LEU A 76 -4.08 1.82 6.53
N LYS A 77 -4.53 1.83 7.79
CA LYS A 77 -5.34 2.95 8.31
C LYS A 77 -4.47 4.19 8.53
N LEU A 78 -3.25 4.08 9.05
CA LEU A 78 -2.37 5.24 9.20
C LEU A 78 -1.89 5.78 7.85
N GLU A 79 -1.63 4.91 6.87
CA GLU A 79 -1.41 5.26 5.46
C GLU A 79 -2.57 6.09 4.91
N LYS A 80 -3.80 5.58 5.09
CA LYS A 80 -5.02 6.17 4.57
C LYS A 80 -5.25 7.59 5.06
N TRP A 81 -4.90 7.90 6.31
CA TRP A 81 -5.28 9.16 6.94
C TRP A 81 -4.13 10.18 7.06
N PHE A 82 -2.87 9.74 7.15
CA PHE A 82 -1.75 10.62 7.52
C PHE A 82 -0.62 10.72 6.49
N ASN A 83 -0.74 10.05 5.33
CA ASN A 83 0.34 10.00 4.32
C ASN A 83 1.69 9.56 4.92
N TYR A 84 1.62 8.65 5.91
CA TYR A 84 2.78 8.18 6.66
C TYR A 84 3.44 7.03 5.90
N PRO A 85 4.77 7.03 5.73
CA PRO A 85 5.45 5.95 5.02
C PRO A 85 5.35 4.65 5.81
N THR A 86 5.09 3.56 5.10
CA THR A 86 4.95 2.21 5.67
C THR A 86 6.25 1.57 6.12
N HIS A 87 7.38 2.09 5.65
CA HIS A 87 8.72 1.60 5.93
C HIS A 87 9.68 2.81 5.97
N SER A 88 10.72 2.73 6.80
CA SER A 88 11.66 3.84 7.12
C SER A 88 12.60 4.24 5.97
N ASP A 89 12.55 3.52 4.86
CA ASP A 89 13.47 3.54 3.72
C ASP A 89 12.82 4.04 2.41
N LYS A 90 11.57 4.51 2.44
CA LYS A 90 10.83 4.80 1.20
C LYS A 90 11.25 6.09 0.50
N LYS A 91 11.36 5.98 -0.82
CA LYS A 91 11.56 7.06 -1.79
C LYS A 91 10.19 7.67 -2.17
N PHE A 92 10.18 8.96 -2.51
CA PHE A 92 8.96 9.67 -2.91
C PHE A 92 9.23 10.58 -4.11
N PHE A 93 8.19 10.84 -4.89
CA PHE A 93 8.18 11.90 -5.89
C PHE A 93 7.53 13.16 -5.29
N THR A 94 8.07 14.32 -5.64
CA THR A 94 7.40 15.59 -5.35
C THR A 94 6.60 15.99 -6.58
N CYS A 95 5.27 16.04 -6.46
CA CYS A 95 4.37 16.42 -7.55
C CYS A 95 3.41 17.49 -7.03
N GLN A 96 3.54 18.73 -7.53
CA GLN A 96 2.76 19.89 -7.06
C GLN A 96 2.74 20.03 -5.53
N ASP A 97 3.93 20.09 -4.91
CA ASP A 97 4.12 20.19 -3.46
C ASP A 97 3.59 19.01 -2.63
N LYS A 98 3.04 17.98 -3.28
CA LYS A 98 2.63 16.73 -2.64
C LYS A 98 3.75 15.72 -2.70
N LYS A 99 4.05 15.09 -1.57
CA LYS A 99 4.90 13.90 -1.50
C LYS A 99 4.08 12.67 -1.86
N ILE A 100 4.27 12.18 -3.08
CA ILE A 100 3.69 10.94 -3.58
C ILE A 100 4.68 9.82 -3.27
N TRP A 101 4.34 8.99 -2.31
CA TRP A 101 5.16 7.84 -1.96
C TRP A 101 4.99 6.76 -3.02
N TYR A 102 6.02 5.96 -3.24
CA TYR A 102 5.88 4.78 -4.07
C TYR A 102 6.48 3.55 -3.39
N HIS A 103 6.08 2.39 -3.88
CA HIS A 103 6.75 1.14 -3.59
C HIS A 103 6.74 0.28 -4.85
N CYS A 104 7.72 -0.61 -4.93
CA CYS A 104 7.84 -1.54 -6.04
C CYS A 104 7.74 -2.98 -5.53
N TRP A 105 7.00 -3.82 -6.25
CA TRP A 105 7.12 -5.27 -6.18
C TRP A 105 7.95 -5.72 -7.38
N ASN A 106 9.09 -6.33 -7.10
CA ASN A 106 10.07 -6.70 -8.13
C ASN A 106 10.39 -8.19 -8.04
N GLU A 107 9.50 -9.01 -8.58
CA GLU A 107 9.61 -10.47 -8.59
C GLU A 107 10.39 -10.94 -9.84
N LYS A 108 10.48 -12.25 -10.05
CA LYS A 108 11.25 -12.81 -11.17
C LYS A 108 10.57 -12.53 -12.52
N ASP A 109 9.26 -12.71 -12.55
CA ASP A 109 8.37 -12.68 -13.71
C ASP A 109 7.37 -11.51 -13.64
N ASN A 110 7.44 -10.69 -12.58
CA ASN A 110 6.50 -9.60 -12.37
C ASN A 110 7.19 -8.36 -11.82
N PHE A 111 6.79 -7.19 -12.31
CA PHE A 111 7.17 -5.91 -11.75
C PHE A 111 5.95 -4.99 -11.63
N GLU A 112 5.76 -4.43 -10.44
CA GLU A 112 4.73 -3.43 -10.18
C GLU A 112 5.30 -2.24 -9.42
N LEU A 113 4.89 -1.03 -9.79
CA LEU A 113 5.15 0.20 -9.06
C LEU A 113 3.82 0.85 -8.72
N HIS A 114 3.59 1.03 -7.42
CA HIS A 114 2.34 1.59 -6.89
C HIS A 114 2.60 2.96 -6.27
N LEU A 115 1.77 3.93 -6.65
CA LEU A 115 1.82 5.29 -6.12
C LEU A 115 0.79 5.47 -5.02
N HIS A 116 1.19 6.18 -3.95
CA HIS A 116 0.36 6.42 -2.77
C HIS A 116 0.39 7.88 -2.36
N TYR A 117 -0.80 8.40 -2.08
CA TYR A 117 -0.96 9.71 -1.45
C TYR A 117 -2.19 9.69 -0.55
N ARG A 118 -1.98 9.80 0.77
CA ARG A 118 -3.06 9.63 1.77
C ARG A 118 -3.82 8.31 1.51
N ALA A 119 -5.16 8.37 1.46
CA ALA A 119 -6.07 7.27 1.17
C ALA A 119 -6.12 6.83 -0.29
N GLY A 120 -5.43 7.56 -1.19
CA GLY A 120 -5.57 7.37 -2.63
C GLY A 120 -4.44 6.54 -3.23
N HIS A 121 -4.75 5.97 -4.40
CA HIS A 121 -3.79 5.42 -5.34
C HIS A 121 -3.67 6.36 -6.56
N PRO A 122 -2.73 7.33 -6.54
CA PRO A 122 -2.46 8.24 -7.66
C PRO A 122 -2.17 7.56 -8.99
N GLY A 123 -1.68 6.31 -8.98
CA GLY A 123 -1.36 5.57 -10.20
C GLY A 123 -0.67 4.24 -9.91
N HIS A 124 -0.51 3.45 -10.96
CA HIS A 124 0.26 2.21 -10.96
C HIS A 124 0.97 2.02 -12.31
N ILE A 125 2.06 1.26 -12.29
CA ILE A 125 2.76 0.76 -13.48
C ILE A 125 2.98 -0.73 -13.26
N TRP A 126 2.69 -1.55 -14.26
CA TRP A 126 2.74 -3.00 -14.16
C TRP A 126 3.29 -3.61 -15.45
N PHE A 127 4.36 -4.40 -15.29
CA PHE A 127 5.00 -5.18 -16.34
C PHE A 127 5.09 -6.66 -15.96
N ALA A 128 4.82 -7.55 -16.91
CA ALA A 128 5.18 -8.97 -16.79
C ALA A 128 6.55 -9.18 -17.45
N ILE A 129 7.50 -9.79 -16.74
CA ILE A 129 8.85 -10.04 -17.24
C ILE A 129 8.88 -11.45 -17.86
N ASN A 130 9.24 -11.51 -19.13
CA ASN A 130 9.29 -12.74 -19.90
C ASN A 130 10.66 -13.40 -19.79
N GLU A 131 10.72 -14.72 -19.98
CA GLU A 131 11.98 -15.48 -19.91
C GLU A 131 12.97 -15.13 -21.03
N ASP A 132 12.48 -14.56 -22.14
CA ASP A 132 13.30 -14.10 -23.27
C ASP A 132 14.02 -12.76 -23.01
N GLY A 133 13.89 -12.20 -21.81
CA GLY A 133 14.48 -10.93 -21.43
C GLY A 133 13.73 -9.72 -22.01
N THR A 134 12.48 -9.87 -22.42
CA THR A 134 11.56 -8.77 -22.70
C THR A 134 10.57 -8.60 -21.55
N ALA A 135 9.85 -7.48 -21.51
CA ALA A 135 8.76 -7.27 -20.56
C ALA A 135 7.50 -6.80 -21.28
N THR A 136 6.35 -7.37 -20.93
CA THR A 136 5.05 -7.02 -21.46
C THR A 136 4.38 -5.99 -20.56
N ILE A 137 3.91 -4.89 -21.14
CA ILE A 137 3.16 -3.85 -20.44
C ILE A 137 1.75 -4.38 -20.16
N ILE A 138 1.44 -4.57 -18.88
CA ILE A 138 0.11 -4.95 -18.42
C ILE A 138 -0.73 -3.70 -18.13
N GLY A 139 -0.13 -2.67 -17.54
CA GLY A 139 -0.85 -1.43 -17.24
C GLY A 139 0.06 -0.26 -16.91
N ILE A 140 -0.28 0.92 -17.45
CA ILE A 140 0.28 2.21 -17.05
C ILE A 140 -0.89 3.14 -16.78
N HIS A 141 -1.11 3.49 -15.52
CA HIS A 141 -2.25 4.31 -15.13
C HIS A 141 -1.86 5.40 -14.14
N VAL A 142 -2.33 6.62 -14.41
CA VAL A 142 -2.27 7.75 -13.49
C VAL A 142 -3.67 8.33 -13.39
N LYS A 143 -4.16 8.56 -12.17
CA LYS A 143 -5.44 9.20 -11.91
C LYS A 143 -5.46 10.61 -12.49
N GLU A 144 -6.62 11.01 -12.99
CA GLU A 144 -6.84 12.29 -13.67
C GLU A 144 -6.28 13.49 -12.92
N GLU A 145 -6.51 13.57 -11.60
CA GLU A 145 -6.02 14.65 -10.75
C GLU A 145 -4.48 14.76 -10.67
N TYR A 146 -3.73 13.75 -11.13
CA TYR A 146 -2.27 13.75 -11.20
C TYR A 146 -1.71 13.73 -12.64
N ARG A 147 -2.57 13.68 -13.66
CA ARG A 147 -2.14 13.73 -15.07
C ARG A 147 -1.59 15.11 -15.42
N ASN A 148 -0.76 15.17 -16.47
CA ASN A 148 -0.12 16.39 -16.98
C ASN A 148 0.73 17.16 -15.95
N LYS A 149 1.15 16.50 -14.86
CA LYS A 149 1.96 17.08 -13.76
C LYS A 149 3.33 16.43 -13.61
N GLY A 150 3.78 15.70 -14.63
CA GLY A 150 5.06 14.97 -14.61
C GLY A 150 5.07 13.66 -13.82
N LEU A 151 4.03 13.36 -13.02
CA LEU A 151 4.00 12.15 -12.17
C LEU A 151 4.17 10.86 -12.97
N GLY A 152 3.47 10.73 -14.11
CA GLY A 152 3.59 9.54 -14.96
C GLY A 152 5.00 9.34 -15.51
N THR A 153 5.66 10.41 -15.93
CA THR A 153 7.05 10.36 -16.42
C THR A 153 8.03 10.00 -15.31
N MET A 154 7.93 10.62 -14.12
CA MET A 154 8.81 10.29 -12.99
C MET A 154 8.64 8.83 -12.54
N ALA A 155 7.38 8.38 -12.41
CA ALA A 155 7.08 7.01 -12.03
C ALA A 155 7.57 6.01 -13.09
N PHE A 156 7.42 6.35 -14.38
CA PHE A 156 7.89 5.50 -15.48
C PHE A 156 9.41 5.40 -15.51
N GLN A 157 10.13 6.51 -15.38
CA GLN A 157 11.60 6.50 -15.34
C GLN A 157 12.15 5.67 -14.17
N GLU A 158 11.53 5.80 -12.99
CA GLU A 158 11.87 4.94 -11.86
C GLU A 158 11.57 3.47 -12.17
N ALA A 159 10.42 3.16 -12.75
CA ALA A 159 10.08 1.80 -13.15
C ALA A 159 11.13 1.20 -14.09
N ILE A 160 11.55 1.94 -15.13
CA ILE A 160 12.61 1.51 -16.05
C ILE A 160 13.93 1.27 -15.30
N SER A 161 14.32 2.18 -14.40
CA SER A 161 15.54 2.02 -13.62
C SER A 161 15.53 0.76 -12.74
N GLN A 162 14.35 0.25 -12.33
CA GLN A 162 14.21 -0.94 -11.49
C GLN A 162 14.21 -2.24 -12.29
N ILE A 163 13.92 -2.20 -13.60
CA ILE A 163 13.81 -3.39 -14.45
C ILE A 163 14.90 -3.48 -15.53
N LYS A 164 15.73 -2.46 -15.72
CA LYS A 164 16.74 -2.42 -16.80
C LYS A 164 17.71 -3.59 -16.82
N ASP A 165 18.00 -4.19 -15.66
CA ASP A 165 18.90 -5.35 -15.56
C ASP A 165 18.16 -6.69 -15.79
N LYS A 166 16.82 -6.65 -15.92
CA LYS A 166 15.94 -7.81 -16.11
C LYS A 166 15.30 -7.86 -17.50
N ALA A 167 15.13 -6.70 -18.14
CA ALA A 167 14.45 -6.59 -19.43
C ALA A 167 15.21 -5.66 -20.37
N SER A 168 15.40 -6.13 -21.61
CA SER A 168 16.02 -5.41 -22.72
C SER A 168 15.04 -4.56 -23.53
N SER A 169 13.76 -4.90 -23.52
CA SER A 169 12.70 -4.07 -24.09
C SER A 169 11.35 -4.26 -23.39
N LEU A 170 10.51 -3.23 -23.48
CA LEU A 170 9.11 -3.25 -23.08
C LEU A 170 8.22 -3.29 -24.31
N LYS A 171 7.23 -4.17 -24.32
CA LYS A 171 6.29 -4.35 -25.43
C LYS A 171 4.85 -4.24 -24.93
N GLY A 172 3.95 -3.72 -25.75
CA GLY A 172 2.53 -3.66 -25.43
C GLY A 172 1.66 -3.50 -26.66
N THR A 173 0.36 -3.68 -26.47
CA THR A 173 -0.66 -3.41 -27.49
C THR A 173 -1.64 -2.39 -26.93
N LEU A 174 -2.00 -1.39 -27.72
CA LEU A 174 -3.11 -0.47 -27.45
C LEU A 174 -4.24 -0.81 -28.40
N GLU A 175 -5.33 -1.32 -27.85
CA GLU A 175 -6.51 -1.70 -28.61
C GLU A 175 -7.35 -0.47 -28.94
N ARG A 176 -7.76 -0.34 -30.21
CA ARG A 176 -8.49 0.84 -30.68
C ARG A 176 -9.88 0.98 -30.06
N GLN A 177 -10.53 -0.14 -29.73
CA GLN A 177 -11.87 -0.14 -29.10
C GLN A 177 -11.86 0.56 -27.74
N ASP A 178 -10.81 0.35 -26.96
CA ASP A 178 -10.70 0.90 -25.60
C ASP A 178 -10.17 2.34 -25.59
N PHE A 179 -9.54 2.78 -26.69
CA PHE A 179 -8.92 4.11 -26.81
C PHE A 179 -9.27 4.77 -28.15
N PRO A 180 -10.51 5.29 -28.31
CA PRO A 180 -10.95 5.91 -29.55
C PRO A 180 -10.19 7.20 -29.91
N GLU A 181 -9.57 7.87 -28.93
CA GLU A 181 -8.70 9.05 -29.13
C GLU A 181 -7.35 8.90 -28.41
N PRO A 182 -6.40 8.13 -28.96
CA PRO A 182 -5.14 7.79 -28.29
C PRO A 182 -4.07 8.90 -28.33
N ASP A 183 -4.36 10.04 -28.94
CA ASP A 183 -3.38 11.09 -29.25
C ASP A 183 -2.58 11.59 -28.04
N ALA A 184 -3.22 11.77 -26.89
CA ALA A 184 -2.54 12.18 -25.67
C ALA A 184 -1.57 11.10 -25.17
N SER A 185 -1.98 9.84 -25.23
CA SER A 185 -1.16 8.68 -24.87
C SER A 185 0.01 8.52 -25.83
N PHE A 186 -0.20 8.65 -27.14
CA PHE A 186 0.87 8.58 -28.14
C PHE A 186 1.91 9.69 -27.97
N ARG A 187 1.48 10.93 -27.73
CA ARG A 187 2.41 12.02 -27.44
C ARG A 187 3.26 11.72 -26.20
N TRP A 188 2.65 11.16 -25.15
CA TRP A 188 3.38 10.79 -23.95
C TRP A 188 4.35 9.62 -24.18
N LEU A 189 3.89 8.55 -24.83
CA LEU A 189 4.69 7.36 -25.17
C LEU A 189 5.91 7.72 -26.03
N ARG A 190 5.72 8.50 -27.10
CA ARG A 190 6.83 8.99 -27.94
C ARG A 190 7.85 9.80 -27.15
N ARG A 191 7.40 10.62 -26.18
CA ARG A 191 8.32 11.36 -25.28
C ARG A 191 9.12 10.46 -24.35
N GLN A 192 8.60 9.25 -24.03
CA GLN A 192 9.36 8.26 -23.25
C GLN A 192 10.27 7.40 -24.14
N GLY A 193 10.23 7.58 -25.47
CA GLY A 193 11.06 6.84 -26.42
C GLY A 193 10.40 5.62 -27.05
N PHE A 194 9.08 5.43 -26.88
CA PHE A 194 8.39 4.31 -27.53
C PHE A 194 8.31 4.50 -29.05
N GLU A 195 8.62 3.44 -29.77
CA GLU A 195 8.22 3.22 -31.15
C GLU A 195 6.76 2.74 -31.15
N ILE A 196 5.95 3.27 -32.07
CA ILE A 196 4.52 2.97 -32.17
C ILE A 196 4.23 2.57 -33.62
N LYS A 197 3.68 1.37 -33.80
CA LYS A 197 3.34 0.80 -35.11
C LYS A 197 1.87 0.43 -35.15
N GLU A 198 1.14 0.97 -36.12
CA GLU A 198 -0.24 0.58 -36.38
C GLU A 198 -0.30 -0.78 -37.09
N LYS A 199 -1.19 -1.65 -36.63
CA LYS A 199 -1.48 -2.96 -37.20
C LYS A 199 -2.58 -2.87 -38.25
N GLU A 200 -2.68 -3.90 -39.09
CA GLU A 200 -3.73 -4.01 -40.11
C GLU A 200 -5.16 -4.04 -39.51
N ASN A 201 -5.30 -4.53 -38.27
CA ASN A 201 -6.57 -4.54 -37.54
C ASN A 201 -6.91 -3.20 -36.87
N GLY A 202 -6.05 -2.19 -37.01
CA GLY A 202 -6.21 -0.85 -36.44
C GLY A 202 -5.75 -0.70 -34.99
N ASP A 203 -5.22 -1.76 -34.36
CA ASP A 203 -4.56 -1.67 -33.05
C ASP A 203 -3.13 -1.13 -33.19
N TYR A 204 -2.51 -0.76 -32.07
CA TYR A 204 -1.16 -0.23 -32.06
C TYR A 204 -0.23 -1.10 -31.24
N GLU A 205 0.84 -1.57 -31.85
CA GLU A 205 1.99 -2.15 -31.15
C GLU A 205 2.90 -1.02 -30.66
N ILE A 206 3.35 -1.15 -29.42
CA ILE A 206 4.30 -0.22 -28.82
C ILE A 206 5.52 -0.99 -28.32
N GLU A 207 6.71 -0.44 -28.57
CA GLU A 207 7.97 -1.00 -28.07
C GLU A 207 8.90 0.11 -27.55
N LEU A 208 9.53 -0.12 -26.41
CA LEU A 208 10.62 0.70 -25.88
C LEU A 208 11.84 -0.19 -25.64
N ARG A 209 12.97 0.13 -26.26
CA ARG A 209 14.25 -0.52 -25.95
C ARG A 209 14.86 0.10 -24.69
N ILE A 210 15.33 -0.75 -23.78
CA ILE A 210 15.97 -0.34 -22.53
C ILE A 210 17.48 -0.54 -22.71
N ASN A 211 18.24 0.56 -22.64
CA ASN A 211 19.70 0.57 -22.73
C ASN A 211 20.35 0.56 -21.35
#